data_AF-A0A965US17-F1
#
_entry.id   AF-A0A965US17-F1
#
_cell.length_a   1.000
_cell.length_b   1.000
_cell.length_c   1.000
_cell.angle_alpha   90.00
_cell.angle_beta   90.00
_cell.angle_gamma   90.00
#
_symmetry.space_group_name_H-M   'P 1'
#
loop_
_entity.id
_entity.type
_entity.pdbx_description
1 polymer ?
#
loop_
_entity_poly.entity_id
_entity_poly.type
_entity_poly.pdbx_seq_one_letter_code
_entity_poly.pdbx_strand_id
1 'polypeptide(L)' 'MGIFAGLPSDPKALALEYARRGLPVFPCKPERFGEERKRPFTRHGFKDATTDPIKIAQWWEWWPDALVGI' A
#
# COMPACT_ATOMS: atom_id res chain seq x y z
N MET A 1 9.72 -24.15 3.61
CA MET A 1 10.49 -22.89 3.59
C MET A 1 9.55 -21.78 3.14
N GLY A 2 8.93 -21.08 4.10
CA GLY A 2 7.81 -20.17 3.81
C GLY A 2 8.29 -18.85 3.20
N ILE A 3 7.76 -18.53 2.03
CA ILE A 3 8.07 -17.35 1.18
C ILE A 3 7.80 -15.97 1.83
N PHE A 4 7.39 -15.92 3.11
CA PHE A 4 7.03 -14.69 3.83
C PHE A 4 8.05 -14.27 4.91
N ALA A 5 9.09 -15.07 5.14
CA ALA A 5 10.15 -14.74 6.10
C ALA A 5 11.05 -13.63 5.54
N GLY A 6 10.65 -12.37 5.70
CA GLY A 6 11.47 -11.21 5.34
C GLY A 6 10.70 -10.00 4.79
N LEU A 7 9.38 -10.08 4.63
CA LEU A 7 8.59 -8.90 4.29
C LEU A 7 8.40 -8.01 5.53
N PRO A 8 8.61 -6.69 5.41
CA PRO A 8 8.36 -5.77 6.51
C PRO A 8 6.91 -5.92 7.02
N SER A 9 6.73 -5.95 8.35
CA SER A 9 5.40 -5.87 8.95
C SER A 9 4.79 -4.47 8.85
N ASP A 10 5.64 -3.46 8.61
CA ASP A 10 5.23 -2.09 8.32
C ASP A 10 4.67 -1.98 6.89
N PRO A 11 3.38 -1.60 6.72
CA PRO A 11 2.76 -1.47 5.40
C PRO A 11 3.47 -0.48 4.48
N LYS A 12 4.07 0.60 5.02
CA LYS A 12 4.83 1.58 4.23
C LYS A 12 6.09 0.95 3.63
N ALA A 13 6.90 0.30 4.45
CA ALA A 13 8.10 -0.40 4.00
C ALA A 13 7.76 -1.50 2.98
N LEU A 14 6.65 -2.21 3.18
CA LEU A 14 6.16 -3.21 2.24
C LEU A 14 5.78 -2.60 0.88
N ALA A 15 5.03 -1.50 0.87
CA ALA A 15 4.66 -0.79 -0.35
C ALA A 15 5.89 -0.28 -1.13
N LEU A 16 6.87 0.26 -0.42
CA LEU A 16 8.14 0.72 -1.01
C LEU A 16 8.95 -0.44 -1.60
N GLU A 17 8.97 -1.60 -0.95
CA GLU A 17 9.67 -2.79 -1.47
C GLU A 17 9.01 -3.33 -2.74
N TYR A 18 7.67 -3.32 -2.83
CA TYR A 18 6.98 -3.67 -4.08
C TYR A 18 7.25 -2.67 -5.20
N ALA A 19 7.19 -1.38 -4.91
CA ALA A 19 7.52 -0.33 -5.88
C ALA A 19 8.97 -0.44 -6.37
N ARG A 20 9.92 -0.75 -5.49
CA ARG A 20 11.33 -1.00 -5.85
C ARG A 20 11.48 -2.19 -6.80
N ARG A 21 10.58 -3.16 -6.75
CA ARG A 21 10.51 -4.31 -7.67
C ARG A 21 9.74 -4.01 -8.97
N GLY A 22 9.31 -2.76 -9.17
CA GLY A 22 8.58 -2.33 -10.36
C GLY A 22 7.08 -2.62 -10.31
N LEU A 23 6.54 -3.05 -9.16
CA LEU A 23 5.12 -3.29 -8.99
C LEU A 23 4.43 -1.99 -8.54
N PRO A 24 3.51 -1.42 -9.34
CA PRO A 24 2.78 -0.24 -8.94
C PRO A 24 1.87 -0.57 -7.75
N VAL A 25 1.82 0.32 -6.76
CA VAL A 25 1.04 0.12 -5.54
C VAL A 25 0.07 1.27 -5.28
N PHE A 26 -0.92 1.03 -4.45
CA PHE A 26 -1.87 2.03 -3.95
C PHE A 26 -2.35 1.71 -2.53
N PRO A 27 -2.68 2.72 -1.71
CA PRO A 27 -3.18 2.52 -0.35
C PRO A 27 -4.67 2.12 -0.36
N CYS A 28 -5.02 1.15 0.48
CA CYS A 28 -6.37 0.65 0.67
C CYS A 28 -6.87 0.86 2.11
N LYS A 29 -8.18 1.09 2.26
CA LYS A 29 -8.87 1.23 3.55
C LYS A 29 -8.69 -0.03 4.41
N PRO A 30 -8.15 0.08 5.64
CA PRO A 30 -8.01 -1.06 6.55
C PRO A 30 -9.31 -1.39 7.29
N GLU A 31 -9.23 -2.35 8.22
CA GLU A 31 -10.38 -2.96 8.89
C GLU A 31 -11.30 -1.96 9.59
N ARG A 32 -10.76 -0.85 10.12
CA ARG A 32 -11.55 0.20 10.80
C ARG A 32 -12.62 0.86 9.93
N PHE A 33 -12.61 0.64 8.62
CA PHE A 33 -13.62 1.12 7.67
C PHE A 33 -14.76 0.11 7.39
N GLY A 34 -14.80 -1.04 8.06
CA GLY A 34 -15.93 -1.98 7.99
C GLY A 34 -16.23 -2.48 6.57
N GLU A 35 -17.43 -2.20 6.07
CA GLU A 35 -17.84 -2.60 4.70
C GLU A 35 -17.05 -1.89 3.59
N GLU A 36 -16.42 -0.76 3.89
CA GLU A 36 -15.57 -0.04 2.95
C GLU A 36 -14.10 -0.48 2.97
N ARG A 37 -13.73 -1.45 3.82
CA ARG A 37 -12.36 -1.97 3.86
C ARG A 37 -11.94 -2.56 2.50
N LYS A 38 -10.63 -2.63 2.27
CA LYS A 38 -9.99 -3.06 1.02
C LYS A 38 -10.38 -2.25 -0.22
N ARG A 39 -11.02 -1.09 -0.06
CA ARG A 39 -11.22 -0.12 -1.15
C ARG A 39 -10.05 0.87 -1.22
N PRO A 40 -9.64 1.35 -2.40
CA PRO A 40 -8.57 2.34 -2.51
C PRO A 40 -8.90 3.65 -1.79
N PHE A 41 -7.90 4.30 -1.20
CA PHE A 41 -8.00 5.69 -0.75
C PHE A 41 -7.85 6.71 -1.89
N THR A 42 -7.31 6.27 -3.03
CA THR A 42 -7.02 7.11 -4.19
C THR A 42 -8.28 7.55 -4.93
N ARG A 43 -8.25 8.73 -5.56
CA ARG A 43 -9.38 9.33 -6.27
C ARG A 43 -9.88 8.47 -7.43
N HIS A 44 -8.96 7.89 -8.21
CA HIS A 44 -9.29 7.06 -9.37
C HIS A 44 -9.15 5.55 -9.09
N GLY A 45 -9.12 5.16 -7.82
CA GLY A 45 -8.95 3.78 -7.41
C GLY A 45 -7.57 3.21 -7.80
N PHE A 46 -7.53 1.92 -8.16
CA PHE A 46 -6.29 1.24 -8.56
C PHE A 46 -5.59 1.89 -9.77
N LYS A 47 -6.28 2.73 -10.54
CA LYS A 47 -5.68 3.44 -11.68
C LYS A 47 -4.64 4.49 -11.28
N ASP A 48 -4.65 4.93 -10.01
CA ASP A 48 -3.65 5.84 -9.47
C ASP A 48 -2.40 5.10 -8.92
N ALA A 49 -2.34 3.77 -9.05
CA ALA A 49 -1.22 2.95 -8.61
C ALA A 49 0.09 3.44 -9.21
N THR A 50 1.16 3.43 -8.41
CA THR A 50 2.42 4.05 -8.79
C THR A 50 3.62 3.30 -8.22
N THR A 51 4.78 3.49 -8.85
CA THR A 51 6.09 3.07 -8.32
C THR A 51 6.89 4.26 -7.76
N ASP A 52 6.33 5.47 -7.75
CA ASP A 52 7.00 6.67 -7.23
C ASP A 52 7.13 6.60 -5.69
N PRO A 53 8.36 6.48 -5.14
CA PRO A 53 8.56 6.34 -3.70
C PRO A 53 8.15 7.58 -2.90
N ILE A 54 8.17 8.78 -3.50
CA ILE A 54 7.76 10.01 -2.82
C ILE A 54 6.25 9.99 -2.59
N LYS A 55 5.48 9.69 -3.64
CA LYS A 55 4.02 9.56 -3.57
C LYS A 55 3.59 8.45 -2.60
N ILE A 56 4.29 7.31 -2.63
CA ILE A 56 4.03 6.19 -1.70
C ILE A 56 4.31 6.59 -0.26
N ALA A 57 5.44 7.26 0.01
CA ALA A 57 5.76 7.70 1.36
C ALA A 57 4.71 8.66 1.92
N GLN A 58 4.22 9.60 1.10
CA GLN A 58 3.17 10.56 1.46
C GLN A 58 1.84 9.87 1.81
N TRP A 59 1.43 8.85 1.04
CA TRP A 59 0.20 8.11 1.34
C TRP A 59 0.22 7.47 2.73
N TRP A 60 1.33 6.87 3.13
CA TRP A 60 1.47 6.26 4.45
C TRP A 60 1.80 7.25 5.57
N GLU A 61 2.16 8.50 5.25
CA GLU A 61 2.14 9.60 6.23
C GLU A 61 0.71 10.01 6.58
N TRP A 62 -0.20 10.01 5.59
CA TRP A 62 -1.62 10.34 5.82
C TRP A 62 -2.41 9.18 6.41
N TRP A 63 -2.11 7.94 6.00
CA TRP A 63 -2.81 6.74 6.42
C TRP A 63 -1.80 5.65 6.85
N PRO A 64 -1.22 5.75 8.06
CA PRO A 64 -0.16 4.84 8.51
C PRO A 64 -0.54 3.36 8.53
N ASP A 65 -1.83 3.07 8.70
CA ASP A 65 -2.37 1.71 8.76
C ASP A 65 -3.06 1.28 7.46
N ALA A 66 -2.89 2.01 6.34
CA ALA A 66 -3.42 1.61 5.06
C ALA A 66 -2.89 0.24 4.62
N LEU A 67 -3.78 -0.58 4.06
CA LEU A 67 -3.41 -1.84 3.41
C LEU A 67 -2.69 -1.55 2.09
N VAL A 68 -1.77 -2.42 1.70
CA VAL A 68 -1.08 -2.32 0.41
C VAL A 68 -1.90 -3.02 -0.68
N GLY A 69 -2.28 -2.29 -1.73
CA GLY A 69 -2.80 -2.84 -2.99
C GLY A 69 -1.72 -2.83 -4.08
N ILE A 70 -1.76 -3.82 -4.97
CA ILE A 70 -0.90 -3.99 -6.16
C ILE A 70 -1.83 -4.21 -7.36
#